data_AF-A0A9X8VJP4-F1
#
_entry.id   AF-A0A9X8VJP4-F1
#
_cell.length_a   1.000
_cell.length_b   1.000
_cell.length_c   1.000
_cell.angle_alpha   90.00
_cell.angle_beta   90.00
_cell.angle_gamma   90.00
#
_symmetry.space_group_name_H-M   'P 1'
#
loop_
_entity.id
_entity.type
_entity.pdbx_description
1 polymer ?
#
loop_
_entity_poly.entity_id
_entity_poly.type
_entity_poly.pdbx_seq_one_letter_code
_entity_poly.pdbx_strand_id
1 'polypeptide(L)'
;NSAVACLKKKDPYLSMLLEWYYIYRLPLRTMAVKLGISHNHVSTRLQKAEGFIDGCLAALNVPLEMDRYCQKENIYPPALKRVV
;
A
#
# COMPACT_ATOMS: atom_id res chain seq x y z
N ASN A 1 -10.72 -15.38 7.50
CA ASN A 1 -10.97 -14.79 6.17
C ASN A 1 -10.26 -13.45 6.07
N SER A 2 -9.16 -13.42 5.32
CA SER A 2 -8.19 -12.33 5.29
C SER A 2 -8.74 -11.07 4.60
N ALA A 3 -8.32 -9.88 5.04
CA ALA A 3 -8.65 -8.60 4.39
C ALA A 3 -8.35 -8.60 2.87
N VAL A 4 -7.32 -9.35 2.47
CA VAL A 4 -6.93 -9.55 1.07
C VAL A 4 -7.99 -10.31 0.26
N ALA A 5 -8.70 -11.28 0.88
CA ALA A 5 -9.80 -11.98 0.24
C ALA A 5 -11.02 -11.07 0.01
N CYS A 6 -11.28 -10.15 0.94
CA CYS A 6 -12.30 -9.12 0.79
C CYS A 6 -11.93 -8.14 -0.34
N LEU A 7 -10.65 -7.75 -0.42
CA LEU A 7 -10.15 -6.91 -1.50
C LEU A 7 -10.26 -7.62 -2.86
N LYS A 8 -9.90 -8.90 -2.96
CA LYS A 8 -9.99 -9.69 -4.20
C LYS A 8 -11.42 -9.76 -4.74
N LYS A 9 -12.42 -9.83 -3.87
CA LYS A 9 -13.85 -9.79 -4.27
C LYS A 9 -14.29 -8.42 -4.76
N LYS A 10 -13.75 -7.34 -4.17
CA LYS A 10 -14.16 -5.96 -4.47
C LYS A 10 -13.43 -5.38 -5.67
N ASP A 11 -12.11 -5.59 -5.74
CA ASP A 11 -11.25 -5.09 -6.79
C ASP A 11 -10.08 -6.07 -7.02
N PRO A 12 -10.23 -7.02 -7.96
CA PRO A 12 -9.20 -8.02 -8.22
C PRO A 12 -7.90 -7.38 -8.74
N TYR A 13 -7.98 -6.22 -9.39
CA TYR A 13 -6.81 -5.51 -9.91
C TYR A 13 -5.93 -4.96 -8.79
N LEU A 14 -6.52 -4.38 -7.74
CA LEU A 14 -5.78 -3.95 -6.55
C LEU A 14 -5.14 -5.13 -5.82
N SER A 15 -5.83 -6.28 -5.76
CA SER A 15 -5.25 -7.49 -5.16
C SER A 15 -4.04 -8.00 -5.95
N MET A 16 -4.08 -7.94 -7.29
CA MET A 16 -2.96 -8.32 -8.13
C MET A 16 -1.73 -7.41 -7.91
N LEU A 17 -1.95 -6.10 -7.75
CA LEU A 17 -0.87 -5.14 -7.47
C LEU A 17 -0.17 -5.44 -6.14
N LEU A 18 -0.94 -5.81 -5.10
CA LEU A 18 -0.38 -6.24 -3.83
C LEU A 18 0.42 -7.54 -3.96
N GLU A 19 -0.10 -8.53 -4.69
CA GLU A 19 0.64 -9.78 -4.94
C GLU A 19 1.96 -9.49 -5.66
N TRP A 20 1.96 -8.66 -6.69
CA TRP A 20 3.17 -8.26 -7.43
C TRP A 20 4.20 -7.56 -6.54
N TYR A 21 3.76 -6.64 -5.69
CA TYR A 21 4.66 -5.85 -4.86
C TYR A 21 5.17 -6.65 -3.64
N TYR A 22 4.28 -7.33 -2.91
CA TYR A 22 4.63 -8.03 -1.68
C TYR A 22 5.07 -9.48 -1.91
N ILE A 23 4.46 -10.24 -2.81
CA ILE A 23 4.85 -11.65 -3.04
C ILE A 23 6.02 -11.70 -4.03
N TYR A 24 5.87 -11.06 -5.19
CA TYR A 24 6.88 -11.13 -6.26
C TYR A 24 8.00 -10.09 -6.14
N ARG A 25 7.94 -9.20 -5.13
CA ARG A 25 8.94 -8.13 -4.89
C ARG A 25 9.22 -7.29 -6.14
N LEU A 26 8.23 -7.11 -7.00
CA LEU A 26 8.39 -6.32 -8.23
C LEU A 26 8.47 -4.83 -7.88
N PRO A 27 9.49 -4.11 -8.37
CA PRO A 27 9.58 -2.69 -8.11
C PRO A 27 8.48 -1.95 -8.90
N LEU A 28 7.98 -0.85 -8.33
CA LEU A 28 6.91 -0.02 -8.91
C LEU A 28 7.21 0.40 -10.36
N ARG A 29 8.49 0.64 -10.70
CA ARG A 29 8.92 0.98 -12.06
C ARG A 29 8.71 -0.17 -13.05
N THR A 30 9.00 -1.41 -12.65
CA THR A 30 8.73 -2.58 -13.49
C THR A 30 7.23 -2.81 -13.65
N MET A 31 6.45 -2.60 -12.59
CA MET A 31 4.99 -2.69 -12.65
C MET A 31 4.39 -1.63 -13.60
N ALA A 32 4.89 -0.39 -13.53
CA ALA A 32 4.51 0.69 -14.42
C ALA A 32 4.77 0.37 -15.90
N VAL A 33 5.96 -0.17 -16.22
CA VAL A 33 6.30 -0.61 -17.59
C VAL A 33 5.40 -1.76 -18.05
N LYS A 34 5.17 -2.75 -17.20
CA LYS A 34 4.32 -3.92 -17.52
C LYS A 34 2.85 -3.54 -17.76
N LEU A 35 2.35 -2.55 -17.02
CA LEU A 35 0.96 -2.09 -17.10
C LEU A 35 0.77 -0.92 -18.07
N GLY A 36 1.83 -0.37 -18.65
CA GLY A 36 1.76 0.78 -19.55
C GLY A 36 1.26 2.07 -18.89
N ILE A 37 1.42 2.22 -17.58
CA ILE A 37 0.90 3.35 -16.79
C ILE A 37 2.03 4.05 -16.05
N SER A 38 1.82 5.32 -15.71
CA SER A 38 2.82 6.10 -14.97
C SER A 38 3.07 5.52 -13.57
N HIS A 39 4.31 5.66 -13.11
CA HIS A 39 4.74 5.24 -11.77
C HIS A 39 3.83 5.78 -10.66
N ASN A 40 3.43 7.06 -10.77
CA ASN A 40 2.54 7.70 -9.80
C ASN A 40 1.19 6.99 -9.74
N HIS A 41 0.67 6.58 -10.88
CA HIS A 41 -0.62 5.91 -10.96
C HIS A 41 -0.57 4.52 -10.30
N VAL A 42 0.51 3.77 -10.50
CA VAL A 42 0.74 2.50 -9.80
C VAL A 42 0.85 2.73 -8.29
N SER A 43 1.63 3.73 -7.87
CA SER A 43 1.82 4.09 -6.46
C SER A 43 0.50 4.46 -5.76
N THR A 44 -0.33 5.32 -6.38
CA THR A 44 -1.63 5.70 -5.84
C THR A 44 -2.56 4.51 -5.67
N ARG A 45 -2.55 3.57 -6.63
CA ARG A 45 -3.38 2.36 -6.54
C ARG A 45 -2.87 1.40 -5.47
N LEU A 46 -1.55 1.24 -5.35
CA LEU A 46 -0.97 0.43 -4.29
C LEU A 46 -1.35 0.99 -2.91
N GLN A 47 -1.21 2.30 -2.71
CA GLN A 47 -1.62 2.98 -1.48
C GLN A 47 -3.13 2.80 -1.19
N LYS A 48 -3.98 2.83 -2.22
CA LYS A 48 -5.42 2.57 -2.07
C LYS A 48 -5.69 1.13 -1.59
N ALA A 49 -4.94 0.16 -2.11
CA ALA A 49 -5.04 -1.23 -1.70
C ALA A 49 -4.58 -1.43 -0.25
N GLU A 50 -3.46 -0.80 0.12
CA GLU A 50 -2.92 -0.80 1.49
C GLU A 50 -3.89 -0.13 2.47
N GLY A 51 -4.41 1.05 2.14
CA GLY A 51 -5.39 1.75 2.97
C GLY A 51 -6.71 0.98 3.12
N PHE A 52 -7.10 0.17 2.14
CA PHE A 52 -8.25 -0.73 2.30
C PHE A 52 -7.98 -1.83 3.33
N ILE A 53 -6.80 -2.46 3.28
CA ILE A 53 -6.40 -3.49 4.24
C ILE A 53 -6.29 -2.89 5.64
N ASP A 54 -5.66 -1.72 5.75
CA ASP A 54 -5.55 -0.97 7.00
C ASP A 54 -6.93 -0.62 7.57
N GLY A 55 -7.86 -0.15 6.73
CA GLY A 55 -9.24 0.10 7.13
C GLY A 55 -9.98 -1.16 7.60
N CYS A 56 -9.76 -2.31 6.97
CA CYS A 56 -10.30 -3.58 7.43
C CYS A 56 -9.72 -4.01 8.79
N LEU A 57 -8.43 -3.79 9.01
CA LEU A 57 -7.77 -4.12 10.28
C LEU A 57 -8.18 -3.16 11.40
N ALA A 58 -8.32 -1.88 11.10
CA ALA A 58 -8.85 -0.86 12.01
C ALA A 58 -10.28 -1.20 12.46
N ALA A 59 -11.13 -1.69 11.55
CA ALA A 59 -12.47 -2.17 11.91
C ALA A 59 -12.45 -3.38 12.87
N LEU A 60 -11.36 -4.14 12.87
CA LEU A 60 -11.11 -5.27 13.78
C LEU A 60 -10.32 -4.88 15.03
N ASN A 61 -9.97 -3.59 15.20
CA ASN A 61 -9.05 -3.08 16.24
C ASN A 61 -7.69 -3.80 16.26
N VAL A 62 -7.21 -4.24 15.09
CA VAL A 62 -5.88 -4.84 14.94
C VAL A 62 -4.97 -3.83 14.24
N PRO A 63 -3.77 -3.52 14.76
CA PRO A 63 -2.83 -2.67 14.04
C PRO A 63 -2.25 -3.40 12.83
N LEU A 64 -2.14 -2.72 11.69
CA LEU A 64 -1.41 -3.22 10.54
C LEU A 64 0.10 -3.09 10.79
N GLU A 65 0.75 -4.21 11.13
CA GLU A 65 2.19 -4.28 11.25
C GLU A 65 2.85 -4.49 9.89
N MET A 66 3.41 -3.42 9.34
CA MET A 66 4.23 -3.48 8.12
C MET A 66 5.67 -3.81 8.47
N ASP A 67 6.30 -4.66 7.67
CA ASP A 67 7.69 -5.05 7.85
C ASP A 67 8.61 -3.81 7.84
N ARG A 68 9.62 -3.76 8.72
CA ARG A 68 10.48 -2.56 8.90
C ARG A 68 11.17 -2.14 7.60
N TYR A 69 11.54 -3.09 6.75
CA TYR A 69 12.17 -2.82 5.46
C TYR A 69 11.23 -2.19 4.43
N CYS A 70 9.92 -2.21 4.68
CA CYS A 70 8.90 -1.61 3.83
C CYS A 70 8.49 -0.20 4.30
N GLN A 71 8.69 0.13 5.57
CA GLN A 71 8.36 1.45 6.11
C GLN A 71 9.46 2.47 5.74
N LYS A 72 9.06 3.54 5.04
CA LYS A 72 9.93 4.71 4.89
C LYS A 72 9.89 5.50 6.19
N GLU A 73 10.90 5.33 7.03
CA GLU A 73 11.04 6.16 8.22
C GLU A 73 11.28 7.62 7.79
N ASN A 74 10.48 8.53 8.34
CA ASN A 74 10.74 9.95 8.18
C ASN A 74 11.92 10.32 9.09
N ILE A 75 13.12 10.28 8.54
CA ILE A 75 14.36 10.65 9.24
C ILE A 75 14.46 12.15 9.58
N TYR A 76 13.52 12.97 9.08
CA TYR A 76 13.48 14.40 9.36
C TYR A 76 12.61 14.70 10.58
N PRO A 77 13.07 15.56 11.51
CA PRO A 77 12.25 16.00 12.62
C PRO A 77 10.96 16.64 12.09
N PRO A 78 9.78 16.35 12.67
CA PRO A 78 8.54 16.96 12.26
C PRO A 78 8.68 18.48 12.38
N ALA A 79 8.45 19.20 11.27
CA ALA A 79 8.53 20.65 11.27
C ALA A 79 7.58 21.20 12.36
N LEU A 80 8.15 21.85 13.38
CA LEU A 80 7.41 22.57 14.41
C LEU A 80 6.54 23.62 13.72
N LYS A 81 5.25 23.31 13.52
CA LYS A 81 4.28 24.31 13.06
C LYS A 81 4.19 25.36 14.18
N ARG A 82 4.75 26.53 13.90
CA ARG A 82 4.64 27.69 14.79
C ARG A 82 3.16 28.08 14.79
N VAL A 83 2.48 27.81 15.90
CA VAL A 83 1.12 28.31 16.14
C VAL A 83 1.29 29.82 16.33
N VAL A 84 0.75 30.58 15.38
CA VAL A 84 0.56 32.03 15.49
C VAL A 84 -0.79 32.32 16.11
#